data_AF-A0A418R0Q1-F1
#
_entry.id   AF-A0A418R0Q1-F1
#
_cell.length_a   1.000
_cell.length_b   1.000
_cell.length_c   1.000
_cell.angle_alpha   90.00
_cell.angle_beta   90.00
_cell.angle_gamma   90.00
#
_symmetry.space_group_name_H-M   'P 1'
#
loop_
_entity.id
_entity.type
_entity.pdbx_description
1 polymer ?
#
loop_
_entity_poly.entity_id
_entity_poly.type
_entity_poly.pdbx_seq_one_letter_code
_entity_poly.pdbx_strand_id
1 'polypeptide(L)'
;MRAFPVVILGLLTTVGALPAATAQTLAVVQTAAPAAIPHSDLSSLRYDRSDTLRAVQHLFMQRSKATRGWLQAGTGILVEGAVKKVVAKASKRKNQPEYVQDFYEDLDQQASQDIVVGALMTGYGAYRLSRFGPGQYRRVVVAYQEGQPLPPYLTRKLKTKYFRLLPIGSRKERAQAVR
;
A
#
# COMPACT_ATOMS: atom_id res chain seq x y z
N MET A 1 27.64 15.64 47.15
CA MET A 1 27.43 14.19 47.24
C MET A 1 26.17 13.92 48.07
N ARG A 2 25.09 13.51 47.41
CA ARG A 2 23.85 13.03 48.06
C ARG A 2 23.36 11.83 47.28
N ALA A 3 23.34 10.68 47.93
CA ALA A 3 22.78 9.43 47.44
C ALA A 3 21.27 9.42 47.71
N PHE A 4 20.47 8.96 46.75
CA PHE A 4 19.10 8.52 46.97
C PHE A 4 18.91 7.14 46.34
N PRO A 5 18.27 6.18 47.05
CA PRO A 5 18.09 4.82 46.61
C PRO A 5 16.81 4.60 45.78
N VAL A 6 16.95 3.68 44.82
CA VAL A 6 16.03 2.62 44.37
C VAL A 6 14.56 2.72 44.83
N VAL A 7 13.61 2.77 43.87
CA VAL A 7 12.37 1.99 43.92
C VAL A 7 11.96 1.54 42.51
N ILE A 8 11.80 0.22 42.39
CA ILE A 8 11.25 -0.60 41.30
C ILE A 8 9.72 -0.56 41.36
N LEU A 9 9.02 -0.48 40.20
CA LEU A 9 7.66 -1.00 39.90
C LEU A 9 7.16 -0.25 38.64
N GLY A 10 6.52 -0.82 37.64
CA GLY A 10 5.98 -2.16 37.43
C GLY A 10 5.63 -2.26 35.95
N LEU A 11 5.98 -3.39 35.36
CA LEU A 11 5.73 -3.76 33.97
C LEU A 11 4.22 -4.04 33.81
N LEU A 12 3.45 -3.15 33.17
CA LEU A 12 2.08 -3.47 32.78
C LEU A 12 2.09 -4.03 31.35
N THR A 13 2.23 -5.35 31.24
CA THR A 13 1.93 -6.08 30.02
C THR A 13 0.42 -6.23 29.91
N THR A 14 -0.22 -5.43 29.04
CA THR A 14 -1.61 -5.64 28.66
C THR A 14 -1.70 -6.88 27.77
N VAL A 15 -2.17 -7.98 28.35
CA VAL A 15 -2.57 -9.19 27.62
C VAL A 15 -3.87 -8.86 26.87
N GLY A 16 -3.74 -8.51 25.59
CA GLY A 16 -4.87 -8.37 24.69
C GLY A 16 -5.49 -9.75 24.43
N ALA A 17 -6.70 -9.96 24.94
CA ALA A 17 -7.51 -11.14 24.72
C ALA A 17 -7.73 -11.40 23.23
N LEU A 18 -7.39 -12.61 22.80
CA LEU A 18 -7.71 -13.14 21.48
C LEU A 18 -9.23 -13.40 21.42
N PRO A 19 -9.96 -12.91 20.40
CA PRO A 19 -11.33 -13.35 20.18
C PRO A 19 -11.33 -14.83 19.76
N ALA A 20 -12.03 -15.65 20.54
CA ALA A 20 -12.29 -17.05 20.27
C ALA A 20 -12.97 -17.20 18.90
N ALA A 21 -12.30 -17.95 18.02
CA ALA A 21 -12.85 -18.38 16.75
C ALA A 21 -13.98 -19.39 17.01
N THR A 22 -15.22 -18.96 16.82
CA THR A 22 -16.37 -19.87 16.72
C THR A 22 -16.31 -20.50 15.33
N ALA A 23 -15.85 -21.75 15.29
CA ALA A 23 -15.90 -22.59 14.10
C ALA A 23 -17.37 -22.96 13.82
N GLN A 24 -18.00 -22.27 12.88
CA GLN A 24 -19.24 -22.71 12.27
C GLN A 24 -18.90 -23.63 11.10
N THR A 25 -18.98 -24.94 11.33
CA THR A 25 -18.87 -25.97 10.31
C THR A 25 -20.17 -25.99 9.49
N LEU A 26 -20.25 -25.15 8.46
CA LEU A 26 -21.30 -25.27 7.45
C LEU A 26 -20.89 -26.35 6.45
N ALA A 27 -21.53 -27.51 6.57
CA ALA A 27 -21.47 -28.56 5.56
C ALA A 27 -22.10 -28.05 4.25
N VAL A 28 -21.26 -27.69 3.29
CA VAL A 28 -21.69 -27.36 1.93
C VAL A 28 -21.93 -28.67 1.17
N VAL A 29 -23.19 -28.89 0.82
CA VAL A 29 -23.63 -29.92 -0.11
C VAL A 29 -22.87 -29.78 -1.43
N GLN A 30 -22.05 -30.78 -1.72
CA GLN A 30 -21.27 -30.89 -2.96
C GLN A 30 -22.23 -31.31 -4.08
N THR A 31 -22.90 -30.33 -4.69
CA THR A 31 -23.60 -30.57 -5.95
C THR A 31 -22.56 -30.48 -7.06
N ALA A 32 -22.01 -31.62 -7.45
CA ALA A 32 -21.23 -31.73 -8.67
C ALA A 32 -22.17 -31.44 -9.86
N ALA A 33 -21.96 -30.30 -10.51
CA ALA A 33 -22.56 -30.00 -11.81
C ALA A 33 -21.45 -29.81 -12.86
N PRO A 34 -21.63 -30.33 -14.08
CA PRO A 34 -20.59 -30.51 -15.07
C PRO A 34 -20.43 -29.29 -16.00
N ALA A 35 -19.38 -29.35 -16.80
CA ALA A 35 -19.01 -28.44 -17.89
C ALA A 35 -18.37 -27.11 -17.46
N ALA A 36 -17.03 -27.15 -17.39
CA ALA A 36 -16.20 -25.98 -17.63
C ALA A 36 -16.66 -25.32 -18.94
N ILE A 37 -17.34 -24.19 -18.82
CA ILE A 37 -17.60 -23.32 -19.96
C ILE A 37 -16.21 -22.85 -20.43
N PRO A 38 -15.84 -23.04 -21.71
CA PRO A 38 -14.62 -22.47 -22.26
C PRO A 38 -14.81 -20.96 -22.32
N HIS A 39 -14.56 -20.29 -21.20
CA HIS A 39 -14.52 -18.85 -21.15
C HIS A 39 -13.35 -18.39 -22.01
N SER A 40 -13.59 -17.38 -22.84
CA SER A 40 -12.61 -16.74 -23.71
C SER A 40 -11.52 -16.08 -22.86
N ASP A 41 -10.64 -16.92 -22.36
CA ASP A 41 -9.48 -16.58 -21.58
C ASP A 41 -8.51 -15.86 -22.52
N LEU A 42 -7.84 -14.81 -22.05
CA LEU A 42 -6.88 -14.06 -22.89
C LEU A 42 -5.74 -14.97 -23.40
N SER A 43 -5.59 -16.15 -22.80
CA SER A 43 -4.75 -17.27 -23.22
C SER A 43 -5.21 -17.91 -24.55
N SER A 44 -6.50 -17.90 -24.89
CA SER A 44 -7.03 -18.48 -26.14
C SER A 44 -6.75 -17.60 -27.37
N LEU A 45 -6.25 -16.37 -27.16
CA LEU A 45 -6.10 -15.34 -28.19
C LEU A 45 -4.64 -15.04 -28.58
N ARG A 46 -3.71 -15.99 -28.37
CA ARG A 46 -2.27 -15.96 -28.75
C ARG A 46 -1.27 -15.47 -27.70
N TYR A 47 -1.61 -15.44 -26.42
CA TYR A 47 -0.66 -15.05 -25.36
C TYR A 47 -0.33 -16.23 -24.46
N ASP A 48 0.97 -16.47 -24.25
CA ASP A 48 1.43 -17.50 -23.33
C ASP A 48 1.05 -17.13 -21.87
N ARG A 49 0.87 -18.14 -21.04
CA ARG A 49 0.55 -17.99 -19.61
C ARG A 49 1.65 -17.21 -18.88
N SER A 50 2.89 -17.40 -19.33
CA SER A 50 4.06 -16.68 -18.83
C SER A 50 4.00 -15.17 -19.14
N ASP A 51 3.50 -14.79 -20.33
CA ASP A 51 3.34 -13.39 -20.74
C ASP A 51 2.21 -12.70 -19.97
N THR A 52 1.13 -13.42 -19.67
CA THR A 52 0.05 -12.90 -18.80
C THR A 52 0.58 -12.58 -17.41
N LEU A 53 1.37 -13.47 -16.82
CA LEU A 53 1.98 -13.26 -15.50
C LEU A 53 2.93 -12.05 -15.50
N ARG A 54 3.77 -11.91 -16.54
CA ARG A 54 4.65 -10.74 -16.70
C ARG A 54 3.86 -9.44 -16.84
N ALA A 55 2.78 -9.45 -17.63
CA ALA A 55 1.92 -8.30 -17.82
C ALA A 55 1.23 -7.89 -16.50
N VAL A 56 0.75 -8.86 -15.71
CA VAL A 56 0.18 -8.65 -14.37
C VAL A 56 1.24 -8.06 -13.44
N GLN A 57 2.43 -8.65 -13.38
CA GLN A 57 3.53 -8.14 -12.58
C GLN A 57 3.85 -6.68 -12.92
N HIS A 58 3.97 -6.37 -14.21
CA HIS A 58 4.26 -5.02 -14.67
C HIS A 58 3.14 -4.03 -14.29
N LEU A 59 1.87 -4.43 -14.42
CA LEU A 59 0.72 -3.62 -14.02
C LEU A 59 0.77 -3.28 -12.52
N PHE A 60 1.04 -4.28 -11.67
CA PHE A 60 1.16 -4.10 -10.22
C PHE A 60 2.37 -3.22 -9.87
N MET A 61 3.53 -3.43 -10.49
CA MET A 61 4.71 -2.58 -10.30
C MET A 61 4.44 -1.13 -10.73
N GLN A 62 3.80 -0.92 -11.88
CA GLN A 62 3.46 0.41 -12.36
C GLN A 62 2.49 1.13 -11.42
N ARG A 63 1.46 0.44 -10.92
CA ARG A 63 0.45 1.04 -10.04
C ARG A 63 0.98 1.28 -8.62
N SER A 64 1.77 0.35 -8.08
CA SER A 64 2.38 0.47 -6.76
C SER A 64 3.41 1.60 -6.68
N LYS A 65 4.15 1.89 -7.76
CA LYS A 65 5.04 3.07 -7.83
C LYS A 65 4.29 4.37 -7.55
N ALA A 66 3.16 4.57 -8.23
CA ALA A 66 2.34 5.75 -8.00
C ALA A 66 1.83 5.81 -6.56
N THR A 67 1.37 4.67 -6.02
CA THR A 67 0.93 4.58 -4.62
C THR A 67 2.02 4.95 -3.62
N ARG A 68 3.26 4.49 -3.83
CA ARG A 68 4.40 4.86 -2.97
C ARG A 68 4.65 6.36 -2.97
N GLY A 69 4.51 7.01 -4.13
CA GLY A 69 4.61 8.47 -4.22
C GLY A 69 3.58 9.20 -3.35
N TRP A 70 2.31 8.77 -3.40
CA TRP A 70 1.25 9.34 -2.56
C TRP A 70 1.48 9.11 -1.06
N LEU A 71 1.88 7.89 -0.69
CA LEU A 71 2.21 7.58 0.70
C LEU A 71 3.38 8.42 1.19
N GLN A 72 4.48 8.45 0.44
CA GLN A 72 5.68 9.19 0.83
C GLN A 72 5.41 10.68 0.96
N ALA A 73 4.70 11.28 -0.01
CA ALA A 73 4.30 12.68 0.06
C ALA A 73 3.38 12.95 1.26
N GLY A 74 2.32 12.15 1.43
CA GLY A 74 1.39 12.31 2.55
C GLY A 74 2.06 12.16 3.91
N THR A 75 2.95 11.17 4.08
CA THR A 75 3.70 10.97 5.33
C THR A 75 4.67 12.11 5.59
N GLY A 76 5.31 12.66 4.55
CA GLY A 76 6.22 13.80 4.69
C GLY A 76 5.50 15.03 5.23
N ILE A 77 4.38 15.40 4.61
CA ILE A 77 3.56 16.55 5.03
C ILE A 77 3.01 16.33 6.45
N LEU A 78 2.53 15.12 6.75
CA LEU A 78 1.98 14.80 8.08
C LEU A 78 3.05 14.94 9.17
N VAL A 79 4.26 14.42 8.93
CA VAL A 79 5.38 14.51 9.88
C VAL A 79 5.81 15.97 10.06
N GLU A 80 5.91 16.74 8.97
CA GLU A 80 6.25 18.15 9.02
C GLU A 80 5.23 18.94 9.86
N GLY A 81 3.94 18.75 9.60
CA GLY A 81 2.88 19.38 10.39
C GLY A 81 2.90 18.95 11.86
N ALA A 82 3.18 17.68 12.16
CA ALA A 82 3.32 17.21 13.54
C ALA A 82 4.50 17.88 14.26
N VAL A 83 5.64 18.04 13.59
CA VAL A 83 6.82 18.74 14.14
C VAL A 83 6.50 20.21 14.37
N LYS A 84 5.92 20.92 13.38
CA LYS A 84 5.50 22.33 13.53
C LYS A 84 4.58 22.52 14.74
N LYS A 85 3.63 21.60 14.94
CA LYS A 85 2.70 21.64 16.08
C LYS A 85 3.39 21.42 17.43
N VAL A 86 4.36 20.50 17.50
CA VAL A 86 5.16 20.28 18.71
C VAL A 86 6.01 21.50 19.03
N VAL A 87 6.64 22.11 18.02
CA VAL A 87 7.44 23.33 18.17
C VAL A 87 6.58 24.50 18.65
N ALA A 88 5.42 24.74 18.02
CA ALA A 88 4.48 25.79 18.42
C ALA A 88 3.95 25.59 19.85
N LYS A 89 3.69 24.35 20.28
CA LYS A 89 3.28 24.06 21.66
C LYS A 89 4.41 24.22 22.68
N ALA A 90 5.63 23.86 22.30
CA ALA A 90 6.80 24.00 23.17
C ALA A 90 7.17 25.48 23.38
N SER A 91 7.01 26.32 22.34
CA SER A 91 7.35 27.75 22.39
C SER A 91 6.34 28.60 23.15
N LYS A 92 5.06 28.21 23.20
CA LYS A 92 3.98 28.90 23.96
C LYS A 92 4.14 28.86 25.49
N ARG A 93 5.17 28.21 26.05
CA ARG A 93 5.35 28.02 27.51
C ARG A 93 6.04 29.16 28.28
N LYS A 94 6.44 30.27 27.65
CA LYS A 94 7.19 31.34 28.34
C LYS A 94 6.70 32.71 27.89
N ASN A 95 6.77 33.73 28.76
CA ASN A 95 6.38 35.13 28.55
C ASN A 95 7.03 35.75 27.30
N GLN A 96 6.54 35.38 26.12
CA GLN A 96 7.05 35.86 24.85
C GLN A 96 6.37 37.18 24.52
N PRO A 97 7.10 38.14 23.93
CA PRO A 97 6.52 39.38 23.47
C PRO A 97 5.43 39.12 22.43
N GLU A 98 4.41 39.98 22.41
CA GLU A 98 3.17 39.82 21.65
C GLU A 98 3.41 39.51 20.15
N TYR A 99 4.35 40.21 19.51
CA TYR A 99 4.69 39.98 18.09
C TYR A 99 5.17 38.55 17.76
N VAL A 100 5.67 37.81 18.76
CA VAL A 100 6.09 36.42 18.59
C VAL A 100 4.93 35.45 18.73
N GLN A 101 3.85 35.84 19.43
CA GLN A 101 2.66 35.01 19.57
C GLN A 101 1.97 34.84 18.22
N ASP A 102 1.79 35.92 17.46
CA ASP A 102 1.18 35.90 16.11
C ASP A 102 1.89 34.92 15.18
N PHE A 103 3.24 34.90 15.22
CA PHE A 103 4.04 33.98 14.43
C PHE A 103 3.75 32.50 14.77
N TYR A 104 3.60 32.17 16.06
CA TYR A 104 3.30 30.78 16.48
C TYR A 104 1.84 30.38 16.26
N GLU A 105 0.91 31.34 16.19
CA GLU A 105 -0.48 31.07 15.82
C GLU A 105 -0.62 30.69 14.35
N ASP A 106 0.00 31.45 13.44
CA ASP A 106 0.07 31.10 12.01
C ASP A 106 0.74 29.72 11.83
N LEU A 107 1.83 29.46 12.57
CA LEU A 107 2.54 28.18 12.51
C LEU A 107 1.68 27.00 13.00
N ASP A 108 0.84 27.17 14.03
CA ASP A 108 -0.09 26.13 14.52
C ASP A 108 -1.27 25.90 13.55
N GLN A 109 -1.75 26.97 12.89
CA GLN A 109 -2.79 26.87 11.86
C GLN A 109 -2.28 26.13 10.62
N GLN A 110 -1.09 26.50 10.12
CA GLN A 110 -0.43 25.81 9.02
C GLN A 110 -0.13 24.34 9.37
N ALA A 111 0.39 24.09 10.56
CA ALA A 111 0.63 22.72 11.05
C ALA A 111 -0.63 21.87 11.04
N SER A 112 -1.77 22.45 11.45
CA SER A 112 -3.05 21.74 11.47
C SER A 112 -3.57 21.45 10.05
N GLN A 113 -3.39 22.38 9.11
CA GLN A 113 -3.70 22.16 7.69
C GLN A 113 -2.82 21.06 7.09
N ASP A 114 -1.51 21.11 7.33
CA ASP A 114 -0.53 20.12 6.87
C ASP A 114 -0.90 18.72 7.39
N ILE A 115 -1.25 18.59 8.68
CA ILE A 115 -1.65 17.29 9.25
C ILE A 115 -2.90 16.75 8.53
N VAL A 116 -3.91 17.58 8.28
CA VAL A 116 -5.14 17.15 7.61
C VAL A 116 -4.85 16.72 6.17
N VAL A 117 -4.11 17.54 5.41
CA VAL A 117 -3.75 17.23 4.02
C VAL A 117 -2.87 15.98 3.95
N GLY A 118 -1.87 15.90 4.81
CA GLY A 118 -0.97 14.75 4.94
C GLY A 118 -1.73 13.47 5.30
N ALA A 119 -2.69 13.54 6.23
CA ALA A 119 -3.54 12.41 6.61
C ALA A 119 -4.42 11.94 5.45
N LEU A 120 -5.04 12.87 4.70
CA LEU A 120 -5.85 12.53 3.53
C LEU A 120 -5.01 11.87 2.43
N MET A 121 -3.84 12.44 2.09
CA MET A 121 -2.94 11.86 1.10
C MET A 121 -2.41 10.48 1.53
N THR A 122 -2.02 10.34 2.79
CA THR A 122 -1.55 9.07 3.36
C THR A 122 -2.66 8.03 3.36
N GLY A 123 -3.87 8.39 3.79
CA GLY A 123 -5.03 7.52 3.79
C GLY A 123 -5.40 7.04 2.39
N TYR A 124 -5.41 7.95 1.40
CA TYR A 124 -5.62 7.60 -0.01
C TYR A 124 -4.52 6.68 -0.55
N GLY A 125 -3.25 6.97 -0.22
CA GLY A 125 -2.11 6.12 -0.54
C GLY A 125 -2.25 4.70 0.05
N ALA A 126 -2.61 4.60 1.33
CA ALA A 126 -2.81 3.32 2.03
C ALA A 126 -3.97 2.52 1.42
N TYR A 127 -5.09 3.18 1.13
CA TYR A 127 -6.22 2.58 0.43
C TYR A 127 -5.82 2.04 -0.96
N ARG A 128 -5.01 2.78 -1.71
CA ARG A 128 -4.52 2.29 -3.01
C ARG A 128 -3.52 1.13 -2.86
N LEU A 129 -2.75 1.11 -1.78
CA LEU A 129 -1.77 0.06 -1.49
C LEU A 129 -2.46 -1.26 -1.13
N SER A 130 -3.58 -1.21 -0.40
CA SER A 130 -4.34 -2.42 -0.08
C SER A 130 -4.82 -3.15 -1.34
N ARG A 131 -5.14 -2.40 -2.42
CA ARG A 131 -5.61 -2.95 -3.69
C ARG A 131 -4.49 -3.43 -4.63
N PHE A 132 -3.36 -2.72 -4.68
CA PHE A 132 -2.23 -3.02 -5.56
C PHE A 132 -0.96 -3.47 -4.82
N GLY A 133 -1.14 -4.01 -3.62
CA GLY A 133 -0.06 -4.42 -2.75
C GLY A 133 0.57 -5.76 -3.15
N PRO A 134 1.75 -6.09 -2.58
CA PRO A 134 2.43 -7.34 -2.86
C PRO A 134 1.61 -8.57 -2.46
N GLY A 135 0.79 -8.47 -1.40
CA GLY A 135 -0.11 -9.54 -0.98
C GLY A 135 -1.18 -9.86 -2.02
N GLN A 136 -1.81 -8.83 -2.60
CA GLN A 136 -2.81 -9.03 -3.66
C GLN A 136 -2.19 -9.58 -4.93
N TYR A 137 -1.00 -9.11 -5.29
CA TYR A 137 -0.25 -9.68 -6.42
C TYR A 137 -0.04 -11.19 -6.24
N ARG A 138 0.47 -11.63 -5.07
CA ARG A 138 0.69 -13.05 -4.78
C ARG A 138 -0.59 -13.86 -4.90
N ARG A 139 -1.70 -13.38 -4.35
CA ARG A 139 -3.01 -14.04 -4.43
C ARG A 139 -3.47 -14.23 -5.88
N VAL A 140 -3.34 -13.18 -6.69
CA VAL A 140 -3.70 -13.23 -8.12
C VAL A 140 -2.82 -14.21 -8.89
N VAL A 141 -1.51 -14.21 -8.62
CA VAL A 141 -0.57 -15.13 -9.28
C VAL A 141 -0.87 -16.57 -8.92
N VAL A 142 -1.08 -16.86 -7.63
CA VAL A 142 -1.41 -18.21 -7.15
C VAL A 142 -2.73 -18.69 -7.76
N ALA A 143 -3.79 -17.89 -7.68
CA ALA A 143 -5.08 -18.23 -8.28
C ALA A 143 -4.98 -18.46 -9.80
N TYR A 144 -4.20 -17.64 -10.50
CA TYR A 144 -4.01 -17.81 -11.94
C TYR A 144 -3.19 -19.07 -12.28
N GLN A 145 -2.20 -19.43 -11.47
CA GLN A 145 -1.44 -20.68 -11.63
C GLN A 145 -2.34 -21.91 -11.43
N GLU A 146 -3.27 -21.85 -10.47
CA GLU A 146 -4.29 -22.86 -10.21
C GLU A 146 -5.34 -23.00 -11.34
N GLY A 147 -5.29 -22.14 -12.37
CA GLY A 147 -6.25 -22.18 -13.47
C GLY A 147 -7.50 -21.33 -13.24
N GLN A 148 -7.54 -20.54 -12.16
CA GLN A 148 -8.62 -19.57 -12.00
C GLN A 148 -8.45 -18.43 -13.00
N PRO A 149 -9.55 -17.89 -13.56
CA PRO A 149 -9.49 -16.77 -14.48
C PRO A 149 -8.98 -15.51 -13.76
N LEU A 150 -8.34 -14.60 -14.51
CA LEU A 150 -7.92 -13.33 -13.94
C LEU A 150 -9.14 -12.52 -13.46
N PRO A 151 -9.05 -11.86 -12.29
CA PRO A 151 -10.09 -10.97 -11.82
C PRO A 151 -10.51 -9.92 -12.87
N PRO A 152 -11.81 -9.63 -13.02
CA PRO A 152 -12.32 -8.73 -14.07
C PRO A 152 -11.72 -7.32 -14.04
N TYR A 153 -11.32 -6.85 -12.87
CA TYR A 153 -10.69 -5.53 -12.73
C TYR A 153 -9.27 -5.48 -13.31
N LEU A 154 -8.59 -6.63 -13.43
CA LEU A 154 -7.27 -6.75 -14.04
C LEU A 154 -7.39 -6.88 -15.55
N THR A 155 -8.31 -7.72 -16.05
CA THR A 155 -8.51 -7.91 -17.50
C THR A 155 -8.85 -6.58 -18.18
N ARG A 156 -9.71 -5.75 -17.56
CA ARG A 156 -10.02 -4.38 -18.05
C ARG A 156 -8.81 -3.43 -18.08
N LYS A 157 -7.78 -3.69 -17.28
CA LYS A 157 -6.59 -2.83 -17.15
C LYS A 157 -5.36 -3.38 -17.88
N LEU A 158 -5.35 -4.68 -18.16
CA LEU A 158 -4.35 -5.37 -18.97
C LEU A 158 -4.57 -5.02 -20.44
N LYS A 159 -3.94 -3.92 -20.86
CA LYS A 159 -3.88 -3.53 -22.27
C LYS A 159 -2.93 -4.44 -23.04
N THR A 160 -3.24 -4.68 -24.33
CA THR A 160 -2.40 -5.46 -25.27
C THR A 160 -0.93 -5.02 -25.29
N LYS A 161 -0.66 -3.74 -25.03
CA LYS A 161 0.71 -3.20 -24.90
C LYS A 161 1.56 -3.90 -23.84
N TYR A 162 0.96 -4.48 -22.78
CA TYR A 162 1.69 -5.16 -21.71
C TYR A 162 2.14 -6.57 -22.11
N PHE A 163 1.46 -7.16 -23.08
CA PHE A 163 1.78 -8.49 -23.62
C PHE A 163 2.84 -8.43 -24.72
N ARG A 164 3.07 -7.24 -25.31
CA ARG A 164 4.15 -7.00 -26.28
C ARG A 164 5.49 -6.65 -25.63
N LEU A 165 5.58 -6.66 -24.29
CA LEU A 165 6.88 -6.51 -23.64
C LEU A 165 7.69 -7.79 -23.86
N LEU A 166 8.48 -7.76 -24.94
CA LEU A 166 9.68 -8.56 -25.09
C LEU A 166 10.45 -8.59 -23.77
N PRO A 167 11.12 -9.71 -23.42
CA PRO A 167 11.90 -9.80 -22.19
C PRO A 167 12.80 -8.58 -22.05
N ILE A 168 12.93 -8.05 -20.83
CA ILE A 168 13.61 -6.76 -20.54
C ILE A 168 15.06 -6.71 -21.10
N GLY A 169 15.68 -7.85 -21.43
CA GLY A 169 16.97 -7.95 -22.14
C GLY A 169 16.93 -7.74 -23.66
N SER A 170 15.80 -7.99 -24.33
CA SER A 170 15.72 -8.08 -25.80
C SER A 170 16.01 -6.77 -26.55
N ARG A 171 15.76 -5.60 -25.96
CA ARG A 171 16.08 -4.33 -26.64
C ARG A 171 17.58 -4.05 -26.66
N LYS A 172 18.28 -4.35 -25.57
CA LYS A 172 19.73 -4.22 -25.48
C LYS A 172 20.43 -5.30 -26.29
N GLU A 173 19.93 -6.53 -26.24
CA GLU A 173 20.43 -7.65 -27.06
C GLU A 173 20.23 -7.41 -28.57
N ARG A 174 19.08 -6.88 -29.00
CA ARG A 174 18.88 -6.50 -30.41
C ARG A 174 19.76 -5.33 -30.84
N ALA A 175 20.01 -4.37 -29.96
CA ALA A 175 20.93 -3.27 -30.25
C ALA A 175 22.40 -3.76 -30.32
N GLN A 176 22.74 -4.81 -29.57
CA GLN A 176 24.05 -5.45 -29.65
C GLN A 176 24.18 -6.39 -30.86
N ALA A 177 23.11 -7.04 -31.30
CA ALA A 177 23.11 -7.94 -32.45
C ALA A 177 23.12 -7.22 -33.82
N VAL A 178 22.96 -5.89 -33.85
CA VAL A 178 23.01 -5.07 -35.07
C VAL A 178 24.37 -4.37 -35.24
N ARG A 179 25.32 -4.62 -34.33
CA ARG A 179 26.73 -4.22 -34.47
C ARG A 179 27.57 -5.41 -34.92
#